data_AF-A0A1G7NGF9-F1
#
_entry.id   AF-A0A1G7NGF9-F1
#
_cell.length_a   1.000
_cell.length_b   1.000
_cell.length_c   1.000
_cell.angle_alpha   90.00
_cell.angle_beta   90.00
_cell.angle_gamma   90.00
#
_symmetry.space_group_name_H-M   'P 1'
#
loop_
_entity.id
_entity.type
_entity.pdbx_description
1 polymer ?
#
loop_
_entity_poly.entity_id
_entity_poly.type
_entity_poly.pdbx_seq_one_letter_code
_entity_poly.pdbx_strand_id
1 'polypeptide(L)' 'MATAVGSIRRRQQPEAAVPYEVAEVVKRGFLDSAGRVVRKAEVITYQEGERVHDQTNAPDCGH' A
#
# COMPACT_ATOMS: atom_id res chain seq x y z
N MET A 1 2.87 9.32 10.72
CA MET A 1 2.49 7.88 10.90
C MET A 1 1.00 7.70 10.66
N ALA A 2 0.62 6.61 10.01
CA ALA A 2 -0.77 6.27 9.69
C ALA A 2 -1.01 4.76 9.86
N THR A 3 -2.27 4.40 10.07
CA THR A 3 -2.78 3.04 10.09
C THR A 3 -3.73 2.88 8.90
N ALA A 4 -3.50 1.88 8.06
CA ALA A 4 -4.43 1.52 7.01
C ALA A 4 -5.65 0.84 7.64
N VAL A 5 -6.85 1.39 7.40
CA VAL A 5 -8.13 0.84 7.89
C VAL A 5 -8.98 0.24 6.78
N GLY A 6 -8.55 0.41 5.53
CA GLY A 6 -9.21 -0.15 4.36
C GLY A 6 -8.33 0.02 3.13
N SER A 7 -8.77 -0.58 2.02
CA SER A 7 -8.02 -0.49 0.78
C SER A 7 -8.88 -0.62 -0.48
N ILE A 8 -8.51 0.10 -1.54
CA ILE A 8 -9.24 0.15 -2.82
C ILE A 8 -8.37 -0.47 -3.91
N ARG A 9 -8.94 -1.37 -4.73
CA ARG A 9 -8.26 -1.90 -5.90
C ARG A 9 -8.12 -0.81 -6.96
N ARG A 10 -6.88 -0.56 -7.39
CA ARG A 10 -6.60 0.42 -8.43
C ARG A 10 -6.85 -0.18 -9.81
N ARG A 11 -7.61 0.51 -10.67
CA ARG A 11 -7.94 0.04 -12.04
C ARG A 11 -6.83 0.34 -13.05
N GLN A 12 -5.99 1.33 -12.78
CA GLN A 12 -4.84 1.69 -13.61
C GLN A 12 -3.56 1.35 -12.84
N GLN A 13 -2.65 0.62 -13.49
CA GLN A 13 -1.31 0.37 -12.98
C GLN A 13 -0.60 1.73 -12.84
N PRO A 14 -0.12 2.09 -11.64
CA PRO A 14 0.70 3.28 -11.50
C PRO A 14 2.00 3.10 -12.27
N GLU A 15 2.43 4.15 -12.96
CA GLU A 15 3.66 4.19 -13.79
C GLU A 15 4.94 3.96 -12.96
N ALA A 16 4.84 4.06 -11.64
CA ALA A 16 5.84 3.62 -10.69
C ALA A 16 5.18 2.88 -9.53
N ALA A 17 5.77 1.75 -9.13
CA ALA A 17 5.38 0.98 -7.96
C ALA A 17 5.67 1.79 -6.68
N VAL A 18 4.79 2.73 -6.33
CA VAL A 18 4.81 3.39 -5.02
C VAL A 18 4.11 2.43 -4.06
N PRO A 19 4.86 1.79 -3.14
CA PRO A 19 4.38 0.59 -2.47
C PRO A 19 3.19 0.84 -1.55
N TYR A 20 2.89 2.08 -1.16
CA TYR A 20 1.76 2.43 -0.30
C TYR A 20 1.25 3.85 -0.56
N GLU A 21 0.46 4.03 -1.61
CA GLU A 21 -0.19 5.31 -1.87
C GLU A 21 -1.51 5.44 -1.08
N VAL A 22 -1.69 6.57 -0.42
CA VAL A 22 -2.92 6.90 0.33
C VAL A 22 -3.98 7.40 -0.64
N ALA A 23 -5.11 6.69 -0.69
CA ALA A 23 -6.28 7.10 -1.46
C ALA A 23 -7.08 8.17 -0.72
N GLU A 24 -7.28 7.97 0.58
CA GLU A 24 -8.12 8.83 1.39
C GLU A 24 -7.66 8.85 2.85
N VAL A 25 -7.79 10.00 3.50
CA VAL A 25 -7.60 10.15 4.95
C VAL A 25 -8.96 10.18 5.62
N VAL A 26 -9.35 9.05 6.22
CA VAL A 26 -10.60 8.93 7.00
C VAL A 26 -10.50 9.74 8.29
N LYS A 27 -9.29 9.79 8.87
CA LYS A 27 -9.05 10.49 10.12
C LYS A 27 -7.64 11.02 10.21
N ARG A 28 -7.51 12.28 10.59
CA ARG A 28 -6.21 12.94 10.70
C ARG A 28 -5.44 12.43 11.91
N GLY A 29 -4.14 12.22 11.69
CA GLY A 29 -3.18 12.01 12.76
C GLY A 29 -2.68 13.34 13.31
N PHE A 30 -2.13 13.30 14.52
CA PHE A 30 -1.61 14.46 15.22
C PHE A 30 -0.23 14.14 15.80
N LEU A 31 0.67 15.10 15.65
CA LEU A 31 1.95 15.16 16.36
C LEU A 31 1.87 16.27 17.40
N ASP A 32 2.55 16.12 18.53
CA ASP A 32 2.79 17.23 19.46
C ASP A 32 3.91 18.14 18.94
N SER A 33 4.17 19.24 19.64
CA SER A 33 5.25 20.18 19.31
C SER A 33 6.66 19.57 19.43
N ALA A 34 6.80 18.44 20.14
CA ALA A 34 8.03 17.67 20.24
C ALA A 34 8.15 16.59 19.15
N GLY A 35 7.21 16.53 18.21
CA GLY A 35 7.20 15.58 17.10
C GLY A 35 6.72 14.17 17.47
N ARG A 36 6.19 13.96 18.68
CA ARG A 36 5.69 12.66 19.13
C ARG A 36 4.30 12.41 18.59
N VAL A 37 4.02 11.15 18.24
CA VAL A 37 2.70 10.76 17.74
C VAL A 37 1.70 10.76 18.89
N VAL A 38 0.81 11.76 18.89
CA VAL A 38 -0.35 11.81 19.78
C VAL A 38 -1.45 10.89 19.25
N ARG A 39 -1.60 10.83 17.92
CA ARG A 39 -2.57 9.96 17.25
C ARG A 39 -2.11 9.60 15.84
N LYS A 40 -2.19 8.32 15.47
CA LYS A 40 -2.00 7.89 14.08
C LYS A 40 -3.18 8.30 13.21
N ALA A 41 -2.91 8.70 11.97
CA ALA A 41 -3.97 8.89 10.98
C ALA A 41 -4.62 7.55 10.64
N GLU A 42 -5.91 7.53 10.34
CA GLU A 42 -6.60 6.38 9.76
C GLU A 42 -6.79 6.67 8.27
N VAL A 43 -6.28 5.78 7.41
CA VAL A 43 -6.23 5.99 5.95
C VAL A 43 -6.75 4.79 5.17
N ILE A 44 -7.25 5.05 3.97
CA ILE A 44 -7.52 4.03 2.96
C ILE A 44 -6.36 4.05 1.97
N THR A 45 -5.80 2.88 1.66
CA THR A 45 -4.67 2.75 0.72
C THR A 45 -5.11 2.13 -0.60
N TYR A 46 -4.41 2.43 -1.69
CA TYR A 46 -4.59 1.64 -2.90
C TYR A 46 -3.92 0.26 -2.74
N GLN A 47 -4.61 -0.82 -3.09
CA GLN A 47 -3.96 -2.11 -3.34
C GLN A 47 -3.46 -2.11 -4.77
N GLU A 48 -2.19 -2.48 -4.95
CA GLU A 48 -1.68 -2.88 -6.26
C GLU A 48 -2.55 -4.06 -6.72
N GLY A 49 -3.15 -3.94 -7.90
CA GLY A 49 -3.82 -5.08 -8.53
C GLY A 49 -2.81 -6.21 -8.57
N GLU A 50 -3.25 -7.38 -8.10
CA GLU A 50 -2.52 -8.65 -7.99
C GLU A 50 -1.21 -8.59 -8.78
N ARG A 51 -0.08 -8.41 -8.09
CA ARG A 51 1.18 -8.78 -8.70
C ARG A 51 0.99 -10.26 -9.01
N VAL A 52 0.71 -10.57 -10.26
CA VAL A 52 0.96 -11.88 -10.83
C VAL A 52 2.45 -12.05 -10.56
N HIS A 53 2.74 -12.68 -9.43
CA HIS A 53 4.01 -13.33 -9.22
C HIS A 53 3.98 -14.41 -10.29
N ASP A 54 4.41 -14.03 -11.48
CA ASP A 54 4.83 -14.95 -12.51
C ASP A 54 6.04 -15.67 -11.91
N GLN A 55 5.76 -16.62 -11.03
CA GLN A 55 6.66 -17.72 -10.77
C GLN A 55 6.64 -18.56 -12.04
N THR A 56 7.27 -18.06 -13.10
CA THR A 56 7.91 -18.93 -14.08
C THR A 56 9.06 -19.60 -13.34
N ASN A 57 8.73 -20.59 -12.52
CA ASN A 57 9.65 -21.68 -12.25
C ASN A 57 9.68 -22.50 -13.54
N ALA A 58 10.86 -22.47 -14.17
CA ALA A 58 11.17 -23.10 -15.44
C ALA A 58 10.64 -24.54 -15.51
N PRO A 59 10.17 -25.00 -16.69
CA PRO A 59 9.86 -26.41 -16.87
C PRO A 59 11.16 -27.22 -16.75
N ASP A 60 11.05 -28.28 -15.96
CA ASP A 60 11.95 -29.43 -15.88
C ASP A 60 12.54 -29.77 -17.26
N CYS A 61 13.82 -29.43 -17.47
CA CYS A 61 14.57 -29.88 -18.63
C CYS A 61 15.29 -31.18 -18.25
N GLY A 62 14.55 -32.27 -18.26
CA GLY A 62 15.10 -33.62 -18.26
C GLY A 62 15.58 -34.02 -19.67
N HIS A 63 16.86 -34.37 -19.79
CA HIS A 63 17.32 -35.44 -20.69
C HIS A 63 18.61 -36.06 -20.19
#